data_AF-A0A0G0QVC3-F1
#
_entry.id   AF-A0A0G0QVC3-F1
#
_cell.length_a   1.000
_cell.length_b   1.000
_cell.length_c   1.000
_cell.angle_alpha   90.00
_cell.angle_beta   90.00
_cell.angle_gamma   90.00
#
_symmetry.space_group_name_H-M   'P 1'
#
loop_
_entity.id
_entity.type
_entity.pdbx_description
1 polymer ?
#
loop_
_entity_poly.entity_id
_entity_poly.type
_entity_poly.pdbx_seq_one_letter_code
_entity_poly.pdbx_strand_id
1 'polypeptide(L)'
;MKIIVLHGDNTLESYERLLTFIKEAKKRGWDVKRITSARSIPEALVVDSLFEKEKLVVVENITFLGAVVRKFMKLKADKLDTTLIIYHPGTITETFINSLPKVDKVEEFKLPKLIWSFLDSFYPRNARNSLLLLHEIVKTQPLEFVFSLLAKQVRDLYWIKVDSKSMTYPEWRIVKLKVQANKFTNLQLTNLISLLAEADVRSKTSQGNLSDLLDFIIATKLE
;
A
#
# COMPACT_ATOMS: atom_id res chain seq x y z
N MET A 1 -4.46 -21.46 17.06
CA MET A 1 -3.75 -20.65 16.03
C MET A 1 -4.06 -19.20 16.29
N LYS A 2 -3.04 -18.33 16.31
CA LYS A 2 -3.24 -16.88 16.42
C LYS A 2 -3.21 -16.26 15.03
N ILE A 3 -4.19 -15.42 14.68
CA ILE A 3 -4.28 -14.73 13.39
C ILE A 3 -4.20 -13.23 13.59
N ILE A 4 -3.24 -12.61 12.92
CA ILE A 4 -3.08 -11.15 12.86
C ILE A 4 -3.24 -10.73 11.40
N VAL A 5 -4.10 -9.73 11.16
CA VAL A 5 -4.33 -9.17 9.84
C VAL A 5 -3.78 -7.74 9.81
N LEU A 6 -2.87 -7.49 8.87
CA LEU A 6 -2.29 -6.18 8.59
C LEU A 6 -2.75 -5.74 7.20
N HIS A 7 -3.46 -4.62 7.11
CA HIS A 7 -3.94 -4.09 5.84
C HIS A 7 -4.06 -2.57 5.87
N GLY A 8 -4.20 -1.95 4.70
CA GLY A 8 -4.45 -0.52 4.62
C GLY A 8 -3.80 0.15 3.42
N ASP A 9 -4.19 1.40 3.20
CA ASP A 9 -3.69 2.22 2.10
C ASP A 9 -2.28 2.75 2.36
N ASN A 10 -1.88 2.87 3.63
CA ASN A 10 -0.51 3.23 4.00
C ASN A 10 0.40 1.98 3.95
N THR A 11 0.88 1.67 2.74
CA THR A 11 1.73 0.50 2.48
C THR A 11 3.08 0.57 3.19
N LEU A 12 3.61 1.77 3.43
CA LEU A 12 4.90 1.94 4.10
C LEU A 12 4.79 1.50 5.56
N GLU A 13 3.86 2.12 6.30
CA GLU A 13 3.67 1.86 7.73
C GLU A 13 3.20 0.42 8.00
N SER A 14 2.29 -0.09 7.19
CA SER A 14 1.82 -1.49 7.32
C SER A 14 2.92 -2.51 7.05
N TYR A 15 3.84 -2.23 6.12
CA TYR A 15 4.98 -3.10 5.85
C TYR A 15 6.05 -3.02 6.94
N GLU A 16 6.37 -1.83 7.44
CA GLU A 16 7.27 -1.65 8.58
C GLU A 16 6.77 -2.39 9.82
N ARG A 17 5.45 -2.39 10.04
CA ARG A 17 4.82 -3.19 11.08
C ARG A 17 5.04 -4.68 10.88
N LEU A 18 4.82 -5.20 9.67
CA LEU A 18 5.11 -6.60 9.33
C LEU A 18 6.58 -6.96 9.62
N LEU A 19 7.52 -6.10 9.22
CA LEU A 19 8.95 -6.31 9.48
C LEU A 19 9.25 -6.36 10.98
N THR A 20 8.56 -5.56 11.79
CA THR A 20 8.70 -5.58 13.26
C THR A 20 8.30 -6.93 13.83
N PHE A 21 7.15 -7.49 13.43
CA PHE A 21 6.74 -8.84 13.85
C PHE A 21 7.76 -9.92 13.46
N ILE A 22 8.28 -9.86 12.23
CA ILE A 22 9.28 -10.82 11.75
C ILE A 22 10.59 -10.70 12.54
N LYS A 23 11.04 -9.48 12.83
CA LYS A 23 12.25 -9.22 13.63
C LYS A 23 12.10 -9.75 15.05
N GLU A 24 10.95 -9.49 15.69
CA GLU A 24 10.66 -9.99 17.04
C GLU A 24 10.59 -11.52 17.10
N ALA A 25 9.92 -12.16 16.14
CA ALA A 25 9.84 -13.61 16.04
C ALA A 25 11.24 -14.24 15.87
N LYS A 26 12.07 -13.68 14.99
CA LYS A 26 13.47 -14.13 14.81
C LYS A 26 14.28 -13.96 16.10
N LYS A 27 14.10 -12.85 16.82
CA LYS A 27 14.78 -12.62 18.11
C LYS A 27 14.39 -13.64 19.17
N ARG A 28 13.14 -14.12 19.15
CA ARG A 28 12.63 -15.19 20.02
C ARG A 28 13.00 -16.60 19.54
N GLY A 29 13.71 -16.72 18.41
CA GLY A 29 14.13 -17.99 17.84
C GLY A 29 13.03 -18.77 17.13
N TRP A 30 11.92 -18.12 16.76
CA TRP A 30 10.80 -18.73 16.05
C TRP A 30 11.16 -19.12 14.61
N ASP A 31 10.52 -20.17 14.10
CA ASP A 31 10.60 -20.51 12.67
C ASP A 31 9.69 -19.59 11.85
N VAL A 32 10.27 -18.80 10.94
CA VAL A 32 9.54 -17.82 10.13
C VAL A 32 9.43 -18.30 8.69
N LYS A 33 8.23 -18.72 8.28
CA LYS A 33 7.93 -19.19 6.92
C LYS A 33 7.09 -18.17 6.15
N ARG A 34 7.64 -17.64 5.06
CA ARG A 34 6.89 -16.79 4.11
C ARG A 34 6.25 -17.64 3.03
N ILE A 35 4.96 -17.42 2.80
CA ILE A 35 4.18 -18.14 1.79
C ILE A 35 4.32 -17.47 0.44
N THR A 36 4.80 -18.24 -0.53
CA THR A 36 4.93 -17.81 -1.93
C THR A 36 3.83 -18.36 -2.84
N SER A 37 3.05 -19.36 -2.38
CA SER A 37 1.95 -19.94 -3.16
C SER A 37 0.79 -20.45 -2.29
N ALA A 38 -0.44 -20.38 -2.82
CA ALA A 38 -1.65 -20.86 -2.14
C ALA A 38 -1.60 -22.34 -1.73
N ARG A 39 -0.95 -23.18 -2.55
CA ARG A 39 -0.82 -24.62 -2.30
C ARG A 39 0.04 -24.93 -1.07
N SER A 40 0.99 -24.06 -0.75
CA SER A 40 1.89 -24.23 0.40
C SER A 40 1.27 -23.84 1.75
N ILE A 41 0.08 -23.24 1.78
CA ILE A 41 -0.52 -22.75 3.03
C ILE A 41 -0.93 -23.90 3.98
N PRO A 42 -1.72 -24.91 3.56
CA PRO A 42 -2.11 -25.97 4.48
C PRO A 42 -0.90 -26.72 5.04
N GLU A 43 0.10 -26.98 4.21
CA GLU A 43 1.36 -27.62 4.61
C GLU A 43 2.14 -26.73 5.59
N ALA A 44 2.31 -25.45 5.27
CA ALA A 44 3.00 -24.51 6.14
C ALA A 44 2.30 -24.29 7.48
N LEU A 45 0.99 -24.52 7.58
CA LEU A 45 0.27 -24.43 8.85
C LEU A 45 0.36 -25.71 9.68
N VAL A 46 0.53 -26.89 9.05
CA VAL A 46 0.50 -28.20 9.73
C VAL A 46 1.88 -28.77 10.02
N VAL A 47 2.88 -28.49 9.19
CA VAL A 47 4.22 -29.05 9.37
C VAL A 47 4.80 -28.50 10.67
N ASP A 48 4.81 -29.32 11.71
CA ASP A 48 5.50 -29.02 12.95
C ASP A 48 7.01 -29.07 12.71
N SER A 49 7.72 -28.12 13.32
CA SER A 49 9.18 -28.17 13.34
C SER A 49 9.60 -29.35 14.22
N LEU A 50 10.54 -30.17 13.73
CA LEU A 50 11.15 -31.26 14.52
C LEU A 50 11.87 -30.76 15.79
N PHE A 51 12.17 -29.46 15.82
CA PHE A 51 12.67 -28.76 16.98
C PHE A 51 11.48 -27.94 17.50
N GLU A 52 11.02 -28.20 18.72
CA GLU A 52 9.87 -27.57 19.42
C GLU A 52 9.96 -26.02 19.49
N LYS A 53 9.93 -25.35 18.34
CA LYS A 53 10.05 -23.92 18.17
C LYS A 53 8.70 -23.39 17.73
N GLU A 54 8.24 -22.33 18.38
CA GLU A 54 7.06 -21.59 17.96
C GLU A 54 7.22 -21.12 16.51
N LYS A 55 6.10 -21.11 15.78
CA LYS A 55 6.08 -20.91 14.33
C LYS A 55 5.33 -19.63 13.95
N LEU A 56 5.95 -18.85 13.06
CA LEU A 56 5.34 -17.71 12.39
C LEU A 56 5.19 -17.98 10.89
N VAL A 57 3.95 -17.99 10.41
CA VAL A 57 3.63 -18.07 8.98
C VAL A 57 3.19 -16.70 8.48
N VAL A 58 3.76 -16.22 7.38
CA VAL A 58 3.43 -14.92 6.78
C VAL A 58 2.84 -15.13 5.38
N VAL A 59 1.66 -14.59 5.15
CA VAL A 59 0.97 -14.58 3.85
C VAL A 59 0.87 -13.13 3.38
N GLU A 60 1.65 -12.75 2.37
CA GLU A 60 1.70 -11.36 1.85
C GLU A 60 0.67 -11.07 0.74
N ASN A 61 -0.19 -12.04 0.43
CA ASN A 61 -1.23 -11.88 -0.59
C ASN A 61 -2.52 -12.64 -0.23
N ILE A 62 -3.61 -11.91 -0.01
CA ILE A 62 -4.91 -12.47 0.35
C ILE A 62 -5.52 -13.36 -0.73
N THR A 63 -5.11 -13.23 -2.00
CA THR A 63 -5.58 -14.11 -3.08
C THR A 63 -5.17 -15.56 -2.85
N PHE A 64 -4.11 -15.80 -2.08
CA PHE A 64 -3.71 -17.15 -1.69
C PHE A 64 -4.67 -17.78 -0.69
N LEU A 65 -5.46 -16.98 0.02
CA LEU A 65 -6.46 -17.43 0.99
C LEU A 65 -7.83 -17.61 0.32
N GLY A 66 -7.89 -18.46 -0.72
CA GLY A 66 -9.13 -18.84 -1.38
C GLY A 66 -10.10 -19.61 -0.47
N ALA A 67 -11.32 -19.89 -0.95
CA ALA A 67 -12.38 -20.53 -0.16
C ALA A 67 -11.96 -21.87 0.47
N VAL A 68 -11.21 -22.69 -0.27
CA VAL A 68 -10.69 -24.00 0.19
C VAL A 68 -9.74 -23.83 1.37
N VAL A 69 -8.80 -22.89 1.27
CA VAL A 69 -7.80 -22.60 2.32
C VAL A 69 -8.50 -22.04 3.56
N ARG A 70 -9.47 -21.12 3.39
CA ARG A 70 -10.24 -20.58 4.52
C ARG A 70 -11.05 -21.65 5.24
N LYS A 71 -11.67 -22.59 4.50
CA LYS A 71 -12.38 -23.73 5.08
C LYS A 71 -11.42 -24.63 5.87
N PHE A 72 -10.25 -24.92 5.31
CA PHE A 72 -9.21 -25.68 6.00
C PHE A 72 -8.77 -25.00 7.31
N MET A 73 -8.47 -23.69 7.27
CA MET A 73 -8.08 -22.93 8.46
C MET A 73 -9.17 -22.98 9.54
N LYS A 74 -10.46 -22.85 9.18
CA LYS A 74 -11.57 -22.94 10.15
C LYS A 74 -11.67 -24.29 10.84
N LEU A 75 -11.39 -25.39 10.13
CA LEU A 75 -11.46 -26.74 10.68
C LEU A 75 -10.27 -27.09 11.60
N LYS A 76 -9.15 -26.37 11.47
CA LYS A 76 -7.89 -26.68 12.17
C LYS A 76 -7.42 -25.58 13.12
N ALA A 77 -8.08 -24.43 13.18
CA ALA A 77 -7.66 -23.26 13.96
C ALA A 77 -7.39 -23.58 15.44
N ASP A 78 -8.21 -24.41 16.07
CA ASP A 78 -8.11 -24.74 17.49
C ASP A 78 -7.02 -25.78 17.81
N LYS A 79 -6.48 -26.45 16.79
CA LYS A 79 -5.52 -27.55 16.94
C LYS A 79 -4.09 -27.18 16.58
N LEU A 80 -3.86 -25.95 16.12
CA LEU A 80 -2.56 -25.49 15.62
C LEU A 80 -1.97 -24.45 16.56
N ASP A 81 -0.75 -24.68 17.04
CA ASP A 81 0.02 -23.70 17.81
C ASP A 81 0.94 -22.87 16.90
N THR A 82 0.34 -22.30 15.86
CA THR A 82 1.02 -21.43 14.88
C THR A 82 0.48 -20.00 14.99
N THR A 83 1.36 -19.00 14.80
CA THR A 83 0.97 -17.61 14.56
C THR A 83 0.95 -17.35 13.05
N LEU A 84 -0.17 -16.86 12.53
CA LEU A 84 -0.36 -16.50 11.13
C LEU A 84 -0.50 -14.98 11.00
N ILE A 85 0.38 -14.37 10.20
CA ILE A 85 0.24 -12.96 9.77
C ILE A 85 -0.26 -12.94 8.34
N ILE A 86 -1.40 -12.29 8.13
CA ILE A 86 -1.96 -12.00 6.81
C ILE A 86 -1.67 -10.54 6.51
N TYR A 87 -0.85 -10.27 5.52
CA TYR A 87 -0.51 -8.93 5.05
C TYR A 87 -1.13 -8.69 3.67
N HIS A 88 -1.73 -7.51 3.48
CA HIS A 88 -2.23 -7.06 2.18
C HIS A 88 -1.89 -5.59 1.95
N PRO A 89 -1.23 -5.24 0.82
CA PRO A 89 -1.11 -3.86 0.41
C PRO A 89 -2.47 -3.38 -0.13
N GLY A 90 -3.16 -2.55 0.65
CA GLY A 90 -4.52 -2.07 0.36
C GLY A 90 -5.52 -2.47 1.44
N THR A 91 -6.74 -1.97 1.32
CA THR A 91 -7.83 -2.26 2.26
C THR A 91 -8.45 -3.64 2.02
N ILE A 92 -8.64 -4.41 3.10
CA ILE A 92 -9.38 -5.67 3.08
C ILE A 92 -10.81 -5.39 3.53
N THR A 93 -11.80 -5.96 2.85
CA THR A 93 -13.21 -5.80 3.24
C THR A 93 -13.52 -6.57 4.53
N GLU A 94 -14.41 -6.02 5.36
CA GLU A 94 -14.89 -6.71 6.56
C GLU A 94 -15.48 -8.08 6.24
N THR A 95 -16.14 -8.24 5.09
CA THR A 95 -16.66 -9.52 4.61
C THR A 95 -15.57 -10.57 4.45
N PHE A 96 -14.39 -10.19 3.97
CA PHE A 96 -13.26 -11.10 3.86
C PHE A 96 -12.67 -11.43 5.23
N ILE A 97 -12.52 -10.45 6.11
CA ILE A 97 -12.01 -10.64 7.48
C ILE A 97 -12.92 -11.59 8.25
N ASN A 98 -14.24 -11.39 8.19
CA ASN A 98 -15.26 -12.25 8.80
C ASN A 98 -15.29 -13.66 8.18
N SER A 99 -14.74 -13.82 6.97
CA SER A 99 -14.62 -15.14 6.33
C SER A 99 -13.45 -15.98 6.85
N LEU A 100 -12.51 -15.38 7.60
CA LEU A 100 -11.39 -16.06 8.25
C LEU A 100 -11.85 -16.79 9.54
N PRO A 101 -11.02 -17.69 10.11
CA PRO A 101 -11.22 -18.15 11.48
C PRO A 101 -11.09 -16.97 12.46
N LYS A 102 -11.43 -17.18 13.75
CA LYS A 102 -11.31 -16.16 14.80
C LYS A 102 -10.00 -15.38 14.67
N VAL A 103 -10.12 -14.09 14.32
CA VAL A 103 -8.99 -13.18 14.15
C VAL A 103 -8.70 -12.52 15.49
N ASP A 104 -7.45 -12.61 15.96
CA ASP A 104 -7.05 -12.06 17.25
C ASP A 104 -6.77 -10.55 17.16
N LYS A 105 -6.23 -10.10 16.03
CA LYS A 105 -5.90 -8.70 15.84
C LYS A 105 -6.05 -8.27 14.38
N VAL A 106 -6.69 -7.13 14.17
CA VAL A 106 -6.75 -6.44 12.87
C VAL A 106 -6.11 -5.07 13.06
N GLU A 107 -5.08 -4.77 12.30
CA GLU A 107 -4.45 -3.43 12.26
C GLU A 107 -4.67 -2.83 10.87
N GLU A 108 -5.47 -1.76 10.81
CA GLU A 108 -5.75 -1.02 9.58
C GLU A 108 -4.90 0.26 9.51
N PHE A 109 -4.09 0.39 8.46
CA PHE A 109 -3.16 1.49 8.24
C PHE A 109 -3.70 2.46 7.19
N LYS A 110 -4.43 3.48 7.63
CA LYS A 110 -5.01 4.50 6.73
C LYS A 110 -3.99 5.55 6.36
N LEU A 111 -3.99 5.98 5.10
CA LEU A 111 -3.22 7.16 4.70
C LEU A 111 -3.73 8.41 5.45
N PRO A 112 -2.82 9.26 5.96
CA PRO A 112 -3.19 10.54 6.57
C PRO A 112 -4.09 11.37 5.65
N LYS A 113 -5.14 11.99 6.23
CA LYS A 113 -6.07 12.86 5.48
C LYS A 113 -5.34 13.98 4.74
N LEU A 114 -4.27 14.49 5.32
CA LEU A 114 -3.46 15.55 4.75
C LEU A 114 -2.84 15.14 3.40
N ILE A 115 -2.37 13.90 3.27
CA ILE A 115 -1.86 13.36 2.00
C ILE A 115 -2.96 13.36 0.94
N TRP A 116 -4.17 12.91 1.30
CA TRP A 116 -5.31 12.95 0.38
C TRP A 116 -5.64 14.38 -0.05
N SER A 117 -5.64 15.33 0.89
CA SER A 117 -5.85 16.75 0.58
C SER A 117 -4.78 17.29 -0.37
N PHE A 118 -3.52 16.93 -0.20
CA PHE A 118 -2.45 17.29 -1.12
C PHE A 118 -2.67 16.72 -2.52
N LEU A 119 -2.92 15.41 -2.63
CA LEU A 119 -3.15 14.75 -3.93
C LEU A 119 -4.35 15.35 -4.65
N ASP A 120 -5.42 15.69 -3.93
CA ASP A 120 -6.61 16.34 -4.49
C ASP A 120 -6.37 17.79 -4.90
N SER A 121 -5.45 18.47 -4.20
CA SER A 121 -5.06 19.85 -4.52
C SER A 121 -4.22 19.94 -5.80
N PHE A 122 -3.60 18.85 -6.24
CA PHE A 122 -2.69 18.83 -7.38
C PHE A 122 -3.45 18.98 -8.70
N TYR A 123 -3.74 20.23 -9.10
CA TYR A 123 -4.38 20.60 -10.37
C TYR A 123 -4.01 22.04 -10.79
N PRO A 124 -4.18 22.41 -12.08
CA PRO A 124 -3.76 23.71 -12.57
C PRO A 124 -4.49 24.86 -11.87
N ARG A 125 -3.83 26.01 -11.70
CA ARG A 125 -4.30 27.19 -10.96
C ARG A 125 -4.46 26.97 -9.45
N ASN A 126 -3.74 26.00 -8.87
CA ASN A 126 -3.78 25.70 -7.44
C ASN A 126 -2.39 25.47 -6.81
N ALA A 127 -1.32 25.91 -7.48
CA ALA A 127 0.06 25.75 -7.02
C ALA A 127 0.28 26.15 -5.55
N ARG A 128 -0.22 27.33 -5.14
CA ARG A 128 -0.03 27.85 -3.78
C ARG A 128 -0.54 26.89 -2.71
N ASN A 129 -1.75 26.35 -2.89
CA ASN A 129 -2.33 25.41 -1.93
C ASN A 129 -1.59 24.07 -1.94
N SER A 130 -1.20 23.58 -3.12
CA SER A 130 -0.40 22.35 -3.24
C SER A 130 0.96 22.45 -2.56
N LEU A 131 1.67 23.57 -2.70
CA LEU A 131 2.94 23.81 -2.01
C LEU A 131 2.78 23.84 -0.49
N LEU A 132 1.78 24.56 0.01
CA LEU A 132 1.51 24.63 1.45
C LEU A 132 1.25 23.24 2.04
N LEU A 133 0.44 22.43 1.35
CA LEU A 133 0.14 21.07 1.79
C LEU A 133 1.36 20.15 1.69
N LEU A 134 2.17 20.27 0.63
CA LEU A 134 3.41 19.50 0.49
C LEU A 134 4.36 19.76 1.66
N HIS A 135 4.65 21.03 1.94
CA HIS A 135 5.58 21.41 3.02
C HIS A 135 5.06 21.02 4.41
N GLU A 136 3.74 20.93 4.61
CA GLU A 136 3.18 20.43 5.86
C GLU A 136 3.34 18.91 6.00
N ILE A 137 3.13 18.16 4.91
CA ILE A 137 3.26 16.70 4.93
C ILE A 137 4.70 16.26 5.17
N VAL A 138 5.67 16.88 4.50
CA VAL A 138 7.09 16.47 4.59
C VAL A 138 7.69 16.66 5.98
N LYS A 139 7.04 17.41 6.87
CA LYS A 139 7.41 17.49 8.31
C LYS A 139 7.23 16.17 9.05
N THR A 140 6.32 15.32 8.57
CA THR A 140 5.90 14.10 9.28
C THR A 140 5.99 12.83 8.44
N GLN A 141 6.16 12.96 7.12
CA GLN A 141 6.20 11.84 6.18
C GLN A 141 7.42 11.97 5.26
N PRO A 142 8.08 10.86 4.90
CA PRO A 142 9.17 10.89 3.93
C PRO A 142 8.73 11.48 2.59
N LEU A 143 9.52 12.39 2.03
CA LEU A 143 9.20 13.06 0.76
C LEU A 143 9.07 12.06 -0.39
N GLU A 144 9.91 11.04 -0.44
CA GLU A 144 9.93 10.00 -1.46
C GLU A 144 8.61 9.21 -1.47
N PHE A 145 8.04 8.97 -0.28
CA PHE A 145 6.74 8.33 -0.15
C PHE A 145 5.64 9.20 -0.74
N VAL A 146 5.58 10.48 -0.36
CA VAL A 146 4.60 11.45 -0.88
C VAL A 146 4.73 11.60 -2.40
N PHE A 147 5.96 11.70 -2.89
CA PHE A 147 6.28 11.78 -4.31
C PHE A 147 5.80 10.53 -5.08
N SER A 148 6.02 9.33 -4.54
CA SER A 148 5.55 8.09 -5.17
C SER A 148 4.02 8.04 -5.30
N LEU A 149 3.30 8.52 -4.28
CA LEU A 149 1.85 8.63 -4.29
C LEU A 149 1.36 9.65 -5.32
N LEU A 150 2.06 10.78 -5.44
CA LEU A 150 1.77 11.80 -6.45
C LEU A 150 2.01 11.27 -7.87
N ALA A 151 3.15 10.64 -8.14
CA ALA A 151 3.45 10.05 -9.45
C ALA A 151 2.39 9.02 -9.85
N LYS A 152 1.98 8.17 -8.90
CA LYS A 152 0.87 7.22 -9.09
C LYS A 152 -0.44 7.95 -9.39
N GLN A 153 -0.77 9.01 -8.66
CA GLN A 153 -1.97 9.84 -8.88
C GLN A 153 -1.98 10.41 -10.30
N VAL A 154 -0.91 11.08 -10.74
CA VAL A 154 -0.86 11.71 -12.07
C VAL A 154 -0.97 10.67 -13.19
N ARG A 155 -0.30 9.52 -13.03
CA ARG A 155 -0.47 8.38 -13.95
C ARG A 155 -1.92 7.91 -14.01
N ASP A 156 -2.58 7.78 -12.85
CA ASP A 156 -3.97 7.33 -12.76
C ASP A 156 -4.94 8.36 -13.37
N LEU A 157 -4.66 9.66 -13.25
CA LEU A 157 -5.39 10.74 -13.93
C LEU A 157 -5.25 10.67 -15.45
N TYR A 158 -4.08 10.29 -15.96
CA TYR A 158 -3.87 10.06 -17.39
C TYR A 158 -4.61 8.81 -17.86
N TRP A 159 -4.48 7.70 -17.12
CA TRP A 159 -5.14 6.44 -17.45
C TRP A 159 -6.65 6.61 -17.56
N ILE A 160 -7.29 7.27 -16.59
CA ILE A 160 -8.75 7.43 -16.61
C ILE A 160 -9.26 8.26 -17.80
N LYS A 161 -8.41 9.11 -18.39
CA LYS A 161 -8.73 9.85 -19.61
C LYS A 161 -8.57 9.04 -20.89
N VAL A 162 -7.56 8.18 -20.95
CA VAL A 162 -7.28 7.38 -22.13
C VAL A 162 -8.17 6.14 -22.18
N ASP A 163 -8.32 5.45 -21.05
CA ASP A 163 -9.11 4.24 -20.93
C ASP A 163 -9.67 4.06 -19.51
N SER A 164 -10.86 4.63 -19.29
CA SER A 164 -11.55 4.49 -18.00
C SER A 164 -12.11 3.09 -17.74
N LYS A 165 -12.23 2.22 -18.75
CA LYS A 165 -12.92 0.91 -18.62
C LYS A 165 -12.00 -0.18 -18.08
N SER A 166 -10.69 -0.09 -18.33
CA SER A 166 -9.71 -1.07 -17.84
C SER A 166 -9.29 -0.85 -16.38
N MET A 167 -9.73 0.23 -15.76
CA MET A 167 -9.30 0.61 -14.41
C MET A 167 -10.05 -0.21 -13.34
N THR A 168 -9.31 -0.91 -12.49
CA THR A 168 -9.84 -1.81 -11.45
C THR A 168 -9.94 -1.14 -10.07
N TYR A 169 -10.32 0.14 -10.02
CA TYR A 169 -10.53 0.86 -8.77
C TYR A 169 -12.00 0.84 -8.31
N PRO A 170 -12.27 1.05 -7.00
CA PRO A 170 -13.62 1.28 -6.52
C PRO A 170 -14.29 2.49 -7.21
N GLU A 171 -15.61 2.44 -7.40
CA GLU A 171 -16.37 3.47 -8.14
C GLU A 171 -16.14 4.89 -7.59
N TRP A 172 -16.14 5.06 -6.27
CA TRP A 172 -15.90 6.37 -5.65
C TRP A 172 -14.55 6.98 -6.05
N ARG A 173 -13.53 6.13 -6.24
CA ARG A 173 -12.18 6.55 -6.62
C ARG A 173 -12.12 6.93 -8.08
N ILE A 174 -12.79 6.17 -8.94
CA ILE A 174 -12.96 6.45 -10.37
C ILE A 174 -13.65 7.80 -10.56
N VAL A 175 -14.76 8.05 -9.87
CA VAL A 175 -15.49 9.33 -9.93
C VAL A 175 -14.58 10.50 -9.53
N LYS A 176 -13.85 10.36 -8.42
CA LYS A 176 -12.93 11.40 -7.93
C LYS A 176 -11.81 11.70 -8.92
N LEU A 177 -11.18 10.65 -9.48
CA LEU A 177 -10.14 10.77 -10.49
C LEU A 177 -10.67 11.42 -11.77
N LYS A 178 -11.87 11.09 -12.23
CA LYS A 178 -12.51 11.75 -13.39
C LYS A 178 -12.66 13.25 -13.17
N VAL A 179 -13.19 13.66 -12.02
CA VAL A 179 -13.37 15.08 -11.67
C VAL A 179 -12.03 15.82 -11.69
N GLN A 180 -10.98 15.24 -11.10
CA GLN A 180 -9.66 15.86 -11.09
C GLN A 180 -9.02 15.87 -12.48
N ALA A 181 -9.11 14.78 -13.24
CA ALA A 181 -8.49 14.65 -14.55
C ALA A 181 -9.08 15.64 -15.56
N ASN A 182 -10.37 15.96 -15.45
CA ASN A 182 -11.05 16.96 -16.27
C ASN A 182 -10.44 18.37 -16.16
N LYS A 183 -9.68 18.66 -15.09
CA LYS A 183 -8.98 19.94 -14.92
C LYS A 183 -7.69 20.05 -15.74
N PHE A 184 -7.22 18.95 -16.32
CA PHE A 184 -6.01 18.92 -17.14
C PHE A 184 -6.34 18.72 -18.62
N THR A 185 -5.37 18.89 -19.51
CA THR A 185 -5.36 18.33 -20.87
C THR A 185 -4.53 17.05 -20.90
N ASN A 186 -4.67 16.22 -21.96
CA ASN A 186 -3.83 15.02 -22.11
C ASN A 186 -2.34 15.38 -22.17
N LEU A 187 -2.01 16.43 -22.93
CA LEU A 187 -0.64 16.92 -23.05
C LEU A 187 -0.07 17.38 -21.71
N GLN A 188 -0.86 18.08 -20.88
CA GLN A 188 -0.43 18.48 -19.54
C GLN A 188 -0.10 17.27 -18.66
N LEU A 189 -0.94 16.24 -18.66
CA LEU A 189 -0.71 15.02 -17.88
C LEU A 189 0.52 14.25 -18.37
N THR A 190 0.69 14.08 -19.69
CA THR A 190 1.88 13.42 -20.25
C THR A 190 3.15 14.18 -19.89
N ASN A 191 3.14 15.52 -20.02
CA ASN A 191 4.27 16.35 -19.64
C ASN A 191 4.59 16.26 -18.14
N LEU A 192 3.57 16.27 -17.28
CA LEU A 192 3.76 16.11 -15.83
C LEU A 192 4.36 14.74 -15.50
N ILE A 193 3.90 13.66 -16.12
CA ILE A 193 4.45 12.32 -15.92
C ILE A 193 5.94 12.29 -16.30
N SER A 194 6.30 12.87 -17.45
CA SER A 194 7.70 12.95 -17.89
C SER A 194 8.57 13.76 -16.92
N LEU A 195 8.07 14.91 -16.43
CA LEU A 195 8.80 15.75 -15.49
C LEU A 195 8.98 15.09 -14.12
N LEU A 196 7.96 14.39 -13.63
CA LEU A 196 8.06 13.62 -12.40
C LEU A 196 9.07 12.48 -12.57
N ALA A 197 9.03 11.75 -13.69
CA ALA A 197 10.02 10.70 -13.96
C ALA A 197 11.45 11.25 -14.01
N GLU A 198 11.66 12.40 -14.66
CA GLU A 198 12.97 13.07 -14.70
C GLU A 198 13.42 13.49 -13.30
N ALA A 199 12.52 14.06 -12.48
CA ALA A 199 12.84 14.46 -11.11
C ALA A 199 13.25 13.27 -10.23
N ASP A 200 12.59 12.12 -10.38
CA ASP A 200 12.93 10.89 -9.66
C ASP A 200 14.34 10.41 -10.04
N VAL A 201 14.65 10.37 -11.35
CA VAL A 201 15.98 9.97 -11.84
C VAL A 201 17.04 10.93 -11.32
N ARG A 202 16.84 12.25 -11.48
CA ARG A 202 17.81 13.27 -11.04
C ARG A 202 18.07 13.23 -9.54
N SER A 203 17.03 13.02 -8.74
CA SER A 203 17.18 12.85 -7.30
C SER A 203 18.04 11.61 -6.97
N LYS A 204 17.73 10.46 -7.56
CA LYS A 204 18.44 9.19 -7.31
C LYS A 204 19.88 9.18 -7.83
N THR A 205 20.19 9.99 -8.85
CA THR A 205 21.55 10.14 -9.39
C THR A 205 22.31 11.30 -8.74
N SER A 206 21.80 11.89 -7.65
CA SER A 206 22.41 13.04 -6.96
C SER A 206 22.60 14.28 -7.84
N GLN A 207 21.77 14.42 -8.87
CA GLN A 207 21.75 15.56 -9.82
C GLN A 207 20.72 16.64 -9.45
N GLY A 208 20.06 16.51 -8.31
CA GLY A 208 19.14 17.51 -7.77
C GLY A 208 18.47 17.05 -6.47
N ASN A 209 17.98 18.01 -5.67
CA ASN A 209 17.17 17.72 -4.50
C ASN A 209 15.71 17.50 -4.93
N LEU A 210 15.10 16.40 -4.49
CA LEU A 210 13.72 16.07 -4.86
C LEU A 210 12.71 17.14 -4.42
N SER A 211 12.93 17.79 -3.26
CA SER A 211 12.04 18.84 -2.75
C SER A 211 12.02 20.01 -3.70
N ASP A 212 13.20 20.54 -4.05
CA ASP A 212 13.33 21.71 -4.92
C ASP A 212 12.79 21.41 -6.33
N LEU A 213 13.03 20.21 -6.84
CA LEU A 213 12.51 19.77 -8.13
C LEU A 213 10.98 19.69 -8.13
N LEU A 214 10.38 19.17 -7.05
CA LEU A 214 8.94 19.07 -6.92
C LEU A 214 8.30 20.45 -6.75
N ASP A 215 8.89 21.33 -5.95
CA ASP A 215 8.44 22.71 -5.79
C ASP A 215 8.47 23.46 -7.13
N PHE A 216 9.53 23.29 -7.91
CA PHE A 216 9.64 23.85 -9.25
C PHE A 216 8.57 23.30 -10.21
N ILE A 217 8.31 22.00 -10.19
CA ILE A 217 7.23 21.39 -11.00
C ILE A 217 5.87 21.98 -10.60
N ILE A 218 5.59 22.07 -9.31
CA ILE A 218 4.32 22.61 -8.81
C ILE A 218 4.17 24.07 -9.21
N ALA A 219 5.17 24.91 -8.96
CA ALA A 219 5.15 26.33 -9.28
C ALA A 219 4.99 26.58 -10.78
N THR A 220 5.68 25.81 -11.63
CA THR A 220 5.66 26.07 -13.09
C THR A 220 4.53 25.40 -13.84
N LYS A 221 3.94 24.31 -13.31
CA LYS A 221 2.91 23.52 -14.01
C LYS A 221 1.52 23.63 -13.40
N LEU A 222 1.41 24.10 -12.16
CA LEU A 222 0.12 24.29 -11.48
C LEU A 222 -0.27 25.76 -11.26
N GLU A 223 0.50 26.73 -11.77
CA GLU A 223 0.04 28.11 -11.98
C GLU A 223 -1.02 28.20 -13.09
#